data_AF-A0A2U1AV42-F1
#
_entry.id   AF-A0A2U1AV42-F1
#
_cell.length_a   1.000
_cell.length_b   1.000
_cell.length_c   1.000
_cell.angle_alpha   90.00
_cell.angle_beta   90.00
_cell.angle_gamma   90.00
#
_symmetry.space_group_name_H-M   'P 1'
#
loop_
_entity.id
_entity.type
_entity.pdbx_description
1 polymer ?
#
loop_
_entity_poly.entity_id
_entity_poly.type
_entity_poly.pdbx_seq_one_letter_code
_entity_poly.pdbx_strand_id
1 'polypeptide(L)'
;MNSKEKIINNCNWFIAEIIERTESADSDKSNSNRRCKVWGNYHLIKASSVEEAYEKAEKLGNDYNYSFKNKSGVEMENTFVGIGDLLPLYEDLEDGAEILWTDYGLISAKRADRFIKPKNEWIEAVNKVRKNRKRAE
;
A
#
# COMPACT_ATOMS: atom_id res chain seq x y z
N MET A 1 -13.65 24.33 16.76
CA MET A 1 -13.12 23.11 16.14
C MET A 1 -13.37 23.20 14.65
N ASN A 2 -12.32 23.18 13.83
CA ASN A 2 -12.43 23.29 12.38
C ASN A 2 -13.09 22.01 11.85
N SER A 3 -14.24 22.12 11.18
CA SER A 3 -14.98 21.01 10.56
C SER A 3 -14.28 20.37 9.34
N LYS A 4 -12.95 20.52 9.22
CA LYS A 4 -12.16 20.25 8.01
C LYS A 4 -11.27 18.99 8.08
N GLU A 5 -11.27 18.26 9.19
CA GLU A 5 -10.40 17.08 9.35
C GLU A 5 -11.08 15.76 8.97
N LYS A 6 -12.32 15.83 8.46
CA LYS A 6 -13.15 14.67 8.14
C LYS A 6 -13.37 14.54 6.64
N ILE A 7 -13.11 13.37 6.07
CA ILE A 7 -13.58 13.01 4.72
C ILE A 7 -14.88 12.23 4.91
N ILE A 8 -16.00 12.83 4.49
CA ILE A 8 -17.30 12.16 4.50
C ILE A 8 -17.29 11.07 3.44
N ASN A 9 -17.57 9.85 3.87
CA ASN A 9 -17.66 8.66 3.07
C ASN A 9 -19.12 8.32 2.81
N ASN A 10 -19.61 8.74 1.65
CA ASN A 10 -20.95 8.40 1.17
C ASN A 10 -20.96 7.02 0.49
N CYS A 11 -20.27 6.04 1.09
CA CYS A 11 -20.03 4.71 0.49
C CYS A 11 -19.40 4.78 -0.91
N ASN A 12 -18.53 5.78 -1.13
CA ASN A 12 -17.95 6.06 -2.45
C ASN A 12 -16.42 6.22 -2.40
N TRP A 13 -15.81 5.66 -1.36
CA TRP A 13 -14.38 5.54 -1.23
C TRP A 13 -13.98 4.09 -1.05
N PHE A 14 -12.86 3.75 -1.66
CA PHE A 14 -12.27 2.43 -1.66
C PHE A 14 -10.80 2.54 -1.30
N ILE A 15 -10.28 1.49 -0.69
CA ILE A 15 -8.86 1.26 -0.52
C ILE A 15 -8.44 0.22 -1.55
N ALA A 16 -7.40 0.55 -2.32
CA ALA A 16 -6.80 -0.35 -3.28
C ALA A 16 -5.33 -0.60 -2.94
N GLU A 17 -4.92 -1.86 -2.83
CA GLU A 17 -3.50 -2.21 -2.80
C GLU A 17 -3.00 -2.42 -4.23
N ILE A 18 -2.06 -1.58 -4.67
CA ILE A 18 -1.36 -1.72 -5.94
C ILE A 18 -0.11 -2.57 -5.70
N ILE A 19 -0.04 -3.74 -6.34
CA ILE A 19 1.12 -4.62 -6.25
C ILE A 19 2.09 -4.30 -7.37
N GLU A 20 3.31 -3.97 -6.99
CA GLU A 20 4.42 -3.68 -7.90
C GLU A 20 5.55 -4.67 -7.68
N ARG A 21 6.25 -4.99 -8.77
CA ARG A 21 7.45 -5.82 -8.76
C ARG A 21 8.60 -5.07 -9.40
N THR A 22 9.72 -4.98 -8.69
CA THR A 22 10.99 -4.46 -9.22
C THR A 22 12.00 -5.58 -9.38
N GLU A 23 12.57 -5.72 -10.57
CA GLU A 23 13.63 -6.70 -10.88
C GLU A 23 14.56 -6.18 -11.99
N SER A 24 15.68 -6.85 -12.22
CA SER A 24 16.58 -6.49 -13.34
C SER A 24 15.89 -6.76 -14.68
N ALA A 25 16.12 -5.92 -15.69
CA ALA A 25 15.57 -6.13 -17.03
C ALA A 25 15.96 -7.50 -17.61
N ASP A 26 17.20 -7.93 -17.37
CA ASP A 26 17.75 -9.20 -17.87
C ASP A 26 17.35 -10.44 -17.04
N SER A 27 16.47 -10.28 -16.05
CA SER A 27 15.99 -11.43 -15.26
C SER A 27 15.30 -12.48 -16.13
N ASP A 28 15.56 -13.77 -15.90
CA ASP A 28 14.89 -14.87 -16.60
C ASP A 28 13.40 -14.93 -16.23
N LYS A 29 12.56 -14.28 -17.05
CA LYS A 29 11.12 -14.18 -16.80
C LYS A 29 10.40 -15.53 -16.91
N SER A 30 11.02 -16.55 -17.52
CA SER A 30 10.45 -17.90 -17.63
C SER A 30 10.50 -18.68 -16.31
N ASN A 31 11.43 -18.33 -15.42
CA ASN A 31 11.52 -18.90 -14.08
C ASN A 31 10.55 -18.20 -13.12
N SER A 32 9.50 -18.90 -12.71
CA SER A 32 8.50 -18.41 -11.75
C SER A 32 9.01 -18.30 -10.31
N ASN A 33 10.10 -18.99 -9.97
CA ASN A 33 10.71 -18.97 -8.63
C ASN A 33 11.83 -17.92 -8.49
N ARG A 34 12.06 -17.10 -9.52
CA ARG A 34 13.09 -16.05 -9.45
C ARG A 34 12.74 -15.03 -8.36
N ARG A 35 13.78 -14.48 -7.74
CA ARG A 35 13.61 -13.46 -6.69
C ARG A 35 13.44 -12.09 -7.32
N CYS A 36 12.42 -11.38 -6.87
CA CYS A 36 12.15 -10.00 -7.22
C CYS A 36 11.84 -9.22 -5.93
N LYS A 37 11.91 -7.89 -6.01
CA LYS A 37 11.41 -7.03 -4.93
C LYS A 37 9.94 -6.74 -5.20
N VAL A 38 9.09 -6.87 -4.18
CA VAL A 38 7.67 -6.60 -4.28
C VAL A 38 7.29 -5.47 -3.33
N TRP A 39 6.38 -4.62 -3.78
CA TRP A 39 5.79 -3.55 -2.99
C TRP A 39 4.26 -3.65 -3.07
N GLY A 40 3.60 -3.46 -1.94
CA GLY A 40 2.16 -3.27 -1.85
C GLY A 40 1.88 -1.84 -1.42
N ASN A 41 1.30 -1.04 -2.32
CA ASN A 41 1.04 0.38 -2.11
C ASN A 41 -0.46 0.59 -1.95
N TYR A 42 -0.91 0.98 -0.76
CA TYR A 42 -2.32 1.25 -0.50
C TYR A 42 -2.72 2.68 -0.91
N HIS A 43 -3.75 2.80 -1.74
CA HIS A 43 -4.30 4.05 -2.27
C HIS A 43 -5.75 4.24 -1.86
N LEU A 44 -6.13 5.50 -1.65
CA LEU A 44 -7.53 5.90 -1.51
C LEU A 44 -8.11 6.22 -2.89
N ILE A 45 -9.23 5.60 -3.24
CA ILE A 45 -9.90 5.76 -4.53
C ILE A 45 -11.33 6.20 -4.31
N LYS A 46 -11.69 7.36 -4.85
CA LYS A 46 -13.08 7.82 -4.90
C LYS A 46 -13.76 7.22 -6.13
N ALA A 47 -14.83 6.48 -5.95
CA ALA A 47 -15.58 5.86 -7.04
C ALA A 47 -17.04 5.63 -6.63
N SER A 48 -17.95 5.64 -7.60
CA SER A 48 -19.37 5.38 -7.39
C SER A 48 -19.74 3.90 -7.40
N SER A 49 -18.84 3.04 -7.89
CA SER A 49 -18.98 1.59 -7.88
C SER A 49 -17.62 0.90 -7.72
N VAL A 50 -17.63 -0.40 -7.45
CA VAL A 50 -16.40 -1.21 -7.34
C VAL A 50 -15.69 -1.33 -8.69
N GLU A 51 -16.44 -1.38 -9.79
CA GLU A 51 -15.89 -1.41 -11.15
C GLU A 51 -15.12 -0.13 -11.47
N GLU A 52 -15.71 1.04 -11.19
CA GLU A 52 -15.01 2.33 -11.36
C GLU A 52 -13.78 2.42 -10.43
N ALA A 53 -13.87 1.85 -9.22
CA ALA A 53 -12.73 1.82 -8.29
C ALA A 53 -11.58 0.97 -8.85
N TYR A 54 -11.91 -0.20 -9.41
CA TYR A 54 -10.96 -1.12 -10.03
C TYR A 54 -10.28 -0.49 -11.24
N GLU A 55 -11.04 0.15 -12.16
CA GLU A 55 -10.49 0.85 -13.32
C GLU A 55 -9.53 1.97 -12.92
N LYS A 56 -9.87 2.74 -11.89
CA LYS A 56 -8.98 3.78 -11.35
C LYS A 56 -7.72 3.18 -10.71
N ALA A 57 -7.85 2.08 -9.98
CA ALA A 57 -6.73 1.38 -9.38
C ALA A 57 -5.78 0.83 -10.46
N GLU A 58 -6.29 0.21 -11.52
CA GLU A 58 -5.47 -0.27 -12.63
C GLU A 58 -4.76 0.86 -13.36
N LYS A 59 -5.45 1.99 -13.57
CA LYS A 59 -4.81 3.17 -14.17
C LYS A 59 -3.64 3.66 -13.32
N LEU A 60 -3.83 3.80 -12.00
CA LEU A 60 -2.77 4.17 -11.07
C LEU A 60 -1.61 3.16 -11.10
N GLY A 61 -1.92 1.87 -11.08
CA GLY A 61 -0.91 0.81 -11.19
C GLY A 61 -0.07 0.96 -12.46
N ASN A 62 -0.72 1.18 -13.60
CA ASN A 62 -0.02 1.35 -14.87
C ASN A 62 0.91 2.57 -14.90
N ASP A 63 0.59 3.65 -14.17
CA ASP A 63 1.46 4.82 -14.02
C ASP A 63 2.76 4.51 -13.25
N TYR A 64 2.81 3.39 -12.51
CA TYR A 64 4.01 2.90 -11.80
C TYR A 64 4.88 1.95 -12.65
N ASN A 65 4.57 1.77 -13.93
CA ASN A 65 5.46 1.07 -14.86
C ASN A 65 6.59 1.99 -15.32
N TYR A 66 7.83 1.70 -14.94
CA TYR A 66 8.99 2.47 -15.39
C TYR A 66 10.29 1.66 -15.30
N SER A 67 11.27 2.07 -16.11
CA SER A 67 12.63 1.52 -16.07
C SER A 67 13.62 2.56 -15.56
N PHE A 68 14.65 2.10 -14.86
CA PHE A 68 15.69 2.96 -14.32
C PHE A 68 17.02 2.20 -14.16
N LYS A 69 18.13 2.94 -14.05
CA LYS A 69 19.42 2.35 -13.66
C LYS A 69 19.61 2.46 -12.15
N ASN A 70 19.96 1.36 -11.51
CA ASN A 70 20.31 1.39 -10.10
C ASN A 70 21.71 1.99 -9.88
N LYS A 71 22.14 2.11 -8.61
CA LYS A 71 23.45 2.68 -8.23
C LYS A 71 24.65 1.92 -8.83
N SER A 72 24.46 0.66 -9.21
CA SER A 72 25.49 -0.17 -9.83
C SER A 72 25.46 -0.10 -11.37
N GLY A 73 24.59 0.75 -11.95
CA GLY A 73 24.44 0.90 -13.40
C GLY A 73 23.59 -0.18 -14.07
N VAL A 74 23.04 -1.13 -13.31
CA VAL A 74 22.19 -2.22 -13.83
C VAL A 74 20.80 -1.67 -14.16
N GLU A 75 20.28 -2.05 -15.32
CA GLU A 75 18.93 -1.71 -15.75
C GLU A 75 17.89 -2.53 -14.97
N MET A 76 16.94 -1.80 -14.40
CA MET A 76 15.87 -2.30 -13.56
C MET A 76 14.54 -1.92 -14.18
N GLU A 77 13.54 -2.77 -14.00
CA GLU A 77 12.16 -2.53 -14.37
C GLU A 77 11.31 -2.59 -13.11
N ASN A 78 10.46 -1.59 -12.92
CA ASN A 78 9.32 -1.65 -12.01
C ASN A 78 8.06 -1.90 -12.83
N THR A 79 7.34 -2.96 -12.50
CA THR A 79 6.13 -3.37 -13.21
C THR A 79 4.97 -3.52 -12.25
N PHE A 80 3.83 -2.94 -12.60
CA PHE A 80 2.53 -3.24 -12.03
C PHE A 80 2.19 -4.72 -12.27
N VAL A 81 1.84 -5.42 -11.20
CA VAL A 81 1.48 -6.83 -11.21
C VAL A 81 -0.03 -7.00 -11.20
N GLY A 82 -0.73 -6.17 -10.44
CA GLY A 82 -2.17 -6.25 -10.26
C GLY A 82 -2.64 -5.59 -8.96
N ILE A 83 -3.92 -5.70 -8.68
CA ILE A 83 -4.57 -5.19 -7.47
C ILE A 83 -4.61 -6.32 -6.43
N GLY A 84 -4.03 -6.08 -5.25
CA GLY A 84 -3.96 -7.05 -4.14
C GLY A 84 -5.21 -7.05 -3.26
N ASP A 85 -5.69 -5.84 -2.94
CA ASP A 85 -6.91 -5.59 -2.19
C ASP A 85 -7.73 -4.52 -2.91
N LEU A 86 -9.06 -4.64 -2.89
CA LEU A 86 -10.00 -3.58 -3.28
C LEU A 86 -11.21 -3.61 -2.37
N LEU A 87 -11.19 -2.78 -1.34
CA LEU A 87 -12.18 -2.80 -0.25
C LEU A 87 -12.89 -1.45 -0.14
N PRO A 88 -14.22 -1.41 -0.02
CA PRO A 88 -14.90 -0.16 0.28
C PRO A 88 -14.52 0.31 1.70
N LEU A 89 -14.45 1.61 1.89
CA LEU A 89 -14.45 2.19 3.22
C LEU A 89 -15.87 2.19 3.77
N TYR A 90 -16.02 1.88 5.06
CA TYR A 90 -17.32 1.83 5.74
C TYR A 90 -17.58 3.06 6.59
N GLU A 91 -16.52 3.64 7.14
CA GLU A 91 -16.59 4.81 8.02
C GLU A 91 -16.12 6.05 7.29
N ASP A 92 -16.48 7.22 7.82
CA ASP A 92 -15.86 8.47 7.43
C ASP A 92 -14.39 8.47 7.87
N LEU A 93 -13.49 9.07 7.10
CA LEU A 93 -12.10 9.19 7.55
C LEU A 93 -11.99 10.35 8.54
N GLU A 94 -11.90 10.00 9.81
CA GLU A 94 -11.73 10.91 10.95
C GLU A 94 -10.89 10.26 12.06
N ASP A 95 -10.60 11.00 13.13
CA ASP A 95 -9.86 10.48 14.28
C ASP A 95 -10.61 9.29 14.90
N GLY A 96 -9.93 8.15 15.00
CA GLY A 96 -10.48 6.91 15.53
C GLY A 96 -11.22 6.02 14.54
N ALA A 97 -11.38 6.42 13.27
CA ALA A 97 -12.09 5.62 12.27
C ALA A 97 -11.35 4.31 11.93
N GLU A 98 -12.11 3.22 11.75
CA GLU A 98 -11.60 1.97 11.23
C GLU A 98 -11.42 2.06 9.71
N ILE A 99 -10.21 1.72 9.25
CA ILE A 99 -9.82 1.84 7.83
C ILE A 99 -9.75 0.46 7.16
N LEU A 100 -9.16 -0.52 7.84
CA LEU A 100 -9.02 -1.90 7.39
C LEU A 100 -9.13 -2.82 8.61
N TRP A 101 -9.74 -3.99 8.43
CA TRP A 101 -9.73 -5.07 9.41
C TRP A 101 -9.15 -6.35 8.79
N THR A 102 -8.69 -7.25 9.65
CA THR A 102 -8.21 -8.57 9.23
C THR A 102 -8.74 -9.60 10.21
N ASP A 103 -9.49 -10.58 9.72
CA ASP A 103 -9.88 -11.74 10.51
C ASP A 103 -8.71 -12.74 10.53
N TYR A 104 -8.02 -12.81 11.68
CA TYR A 104 -6.94 -13.77 11.90
C TYR A 104 -7.45 -15.18 12.26
N GLY A 105 -8.77 -15.37 12.40
CA GLY A 105 -9.40 -16.61 12.82
C GLY A 105 -9.17 -16.97 14.29
N LEU A 106 -9.48 -18.22 14.64
CA LEU A 106 -9.28 -18.75 15.99
C LEU A 106 -7.80 -19.09 16.23
N ILE A 107 -7.05 -18.16 16.83
CA ILE A 107 -5.65 -18.32 17.18
C ILE A 107 -5.42 -18.30 18.70
N SER A 108 -4.32 -18.90 19.16
CA SER A 108 -3.94 -18.83 20.59
C SER A 108 -3.60 -17.39 21.00
N ALA A 109 -3.92 -16.99 22.24
CA ALA A 109 -3.53 -15.69 22.80
C ALA A 109 -2.02 -15.41 22.65
N LYS A 110 -1.16 -16.41 22.91
CA LYS A 110 0.29 -16.31 22.71
C LYS A 110 0.71 -15.92 21.28
N ARG A 111 -0.07 -16.32 20.27
CA ARG A 111 0.16 -15.93 18.87
C ARG A 111 -0.32 -14.50 18.62
N ALA A 112 -1.48 -14.13 19.18
CA ALA A 112 -2.00 -12.77 19.08
C ALA A 112 -1.05 -11.74 19.72
N ASP A 113 -0.45 -12.07 20.88
CA ASP A 113 0.52 -11.19 21.56
C ASP A 113 1.74 -10.85 20.69
N ARG A 114 2.09 -11.70 19.72
CA ARG A 114 3.22 -11.47 18.80
C ARG A 114 2.94 -10.41 17.74
N PHE A 115 1.67 -10.01 17.56
CA PHE A 115 1.31 -8.93 16.63
C PHE A 115 1.59 -7.55 17.22
N ILE A 116 1.74 -7.46 18.54
CA ILE A 116 1.95 -6.22 19.26
C ILE A 116 3.42 -5.83 19.14
N LYS A 117 3.67 -4.63 18.60
CA LYS A 117 5.01 -4.01 18.65
C LYS A 117 5.13 -3.10 19.88
N PRO A 118 6.29 -3.05 20.54
CA PRO A 118 6.57 -2.08 21.59
C PRO A 118 6.33 -0.63 21.14
N LYS A 119 5.77 0.20 22.02
CA LYS A 119 5.49 1.64 21.77
C LYS A 119 6.72 2.38 21.19
N ASN A 120 7.90 2.06 21.70
CA ASN A 120 9.14 2.75 21.36
C ASN A 120 9.51 2.52 19.89
N GLU A 121 9.27 1.32 19.37
CA GLU A 121 9.51 0.98 17.97
C GLU A 121 8.66 1.85 17.03
N TRP A 122 7.40 2.12 17.39
CA TRP A 122 6.54 3.00 16.62
C TRP A 122 7.02 4.46 16.65
N ILE A 123 7.41 4.97 17.82
CA ILE A 123 7.93 6.33 17.96
C ILE A 123 9.19 6.52 17.09
N GLU A 124 10.12 5.57 17.15
CA GLU A 124 11.35 5.60 16.36
C GLU A 124 11.07 5.50 14.85
N ALA A 125 10.20 4.57 14.44
CA ALA A 125 9.81 4.40 13.04
C ALA A 125 9.21 5.68 12.45
N VAL A 126 8.25 6.31 13.15
CA VAL A 126 7.60 7.55 12.69
C VAL A 126 8.59 8.71 12.62
N ASN A 127 9.47 8.85 13.62
CA ASN A 127 10.50 9.89 13.63
C ASN A 127 11.49 9.73 12.47
N LYS A 128 11.87 8.49 12.15
CA LYS A 128 12.73 8.19 10.99
C LYS A 128 12.06 8.59 9.68
N VAL A 129 10.77 8.26 9.49
CA VAL A 129 10.02 8.65 8.29
C VAL A 129 9.92 10.17 8.17
N ARG A 130 9.57 10.87 9.25
CA ARG A 130 9.47 12.35 9.27
C ARG A 130 10.81 13.01 8.93
N LYS A 131 11.93 12.50 9.46
CA LYS A 131 13.27 13.01 9.16
C LYS A 131 13.66 12.81 7.70
N ASN A 132 13.25 11.70 7.10
CA ASN A 132 13.53 11.43 5.68
C ASN A 132 12.71 12.34 4.75
N ARG A 133 11.43 12.60 5.06
CA ARG A 133 10.59 13.52 4.27
C ARG A 133 11.16 14.95 4.28
N LYS A 134 11.54 15.47 5.46
CA LYS A 134 12.17 16.80 5.59
C LYS A 134 13.52 16.96 4.86
N ARG A 135 14.13 15.87 4.40
CA ARG A 135 15.40 15.91 3.64
C ARG A 135 15.19 15.82 2.12
N ALA A 136 13.98 15.49 1.69
CA ALA A 136 13.61 15.37 0.28
C ALA A 136 12.88 16.62 -0.26
N GLU A 137 12.51 17.53 0.65
CA GLU A 137 12.04 18.91 0.39
C GLU A 137 13.23 19.88 0.43
#